data_AF-A0A662UE77-F1
#
_entry.id   AF-A0A662UE77-F1
#
_cell.length_a   1.000
_cell.length_b   1.000
_cell.length_c   1.000
_cell.angle_alpha   90.00
_cell.angle_beta   90.00
_cell.angle_gamma   90.00
#
_symmetry.space_group_name_H-M   'P 1'
#
loop_
_entity.id
_entity.type
_entity.pdbx_description
1 polymer ?
#
loop_
_entity_poly.entity_id
_entity_poly.type
_entity_poly.pdbx_seq_one_letter_code
_entity_poly.pdbx_strand_id
1 'polypeptide(L)'
;MELRAVGGVVHAVFIVLMSALMYSAAIFFMSSFLKRYRLPEEIKSLEKVGRKALISRKKRLIASIRQRKVRGRLTRVMIFQFFVPMAAFLAVALTSMLFAEAILSRSACLLPPPIQVESGELGCLTPTVWIILFVFFLFSPIYTAVFQRELASIDEHQA
;
A
#
# COMPACT_ATOMS: atom_id res chain seq x y z
N MET A 1 -28.28 28.70 4.96
CA MET A 1 -27.30 27.97 5.80
C MET A 1 -27.04 26.53 5.32
N GLU A 2 -27.70 26.04 4.28
CA GLU A 2 -27.53 24.64 3.79
C GLU A 2 -26.31 24.42 2.87
N LEU A 3 -25.78 25.48 2.25
CA LEU A 3 -24.67 25.39 1.29
C LEU A 3 -23.33 24.90 1.88
N ARG A 4 -23.13 24.97 3.20
CA ARG A 4 -21.88 24.52 3.85
C ARG A 4 -21.92 23.05 4.33
N ALA A 5 -23.11 22.48 4.55
CA ALA A 5 -23.25 21.06 4.90
C ALA A 5 -22.95 20.15 3.70
N VAL A 6 -23.32 20.59 2.49
CA VAL A 6 -22.97 19.93 1.23
C VAL A 6 -21.45 19.86 1.04
N GLY A 7 -20.71 20.89 1.47
CA GLY A 7 -19.25 20.94 1.37
C GLY A 7 -18.53 19.78 2.09
N GLY A 8 -18.96 19.41 3.31
CA GLY A 8 -18.31 18.34 4.08
C GLY A 8 -18.47 16.94 3.46
N VAL A 9 -19.66 16.65 2.93
CA VAL A 9 -19.94 15.38 2.25
C VAL A 9 -19.22 15.32 0.90
N VAL A 10 -19.25 16.42 0.13
CA VAL A 10 -18.52 16.52 -1.14
C VAL A 10 -17.01 16.36 -0.92
N HIS A 11 -16.45 16.92 0.15
CA HIS A 11 -15.05 16.74 0.53
C HIS A 11 -14.69 15.31 0.90
N ALA A 12 -15.50 14.66 1.73
CA ALA A 12 -15.27 13.27 2.10
C ALA A 12 -15.34 12.35 0.87
N VAL A 13 -16.32 12.55 0.00
CA VAL A 13 -16.45 11.80 -1.27
C VAL A 13 -15.24 12.05 -2.18
N PHE A 14 -14.80 13.31 -2.31
CA PHE A 14 -13.62 13.67 -3.09
C PHE A 14 -12.36 12.98 -2.58
N ILE A 15 -12.12 12.98 -1.26
CA ILE A 15 -10.97 12.30 -0.64
C ILE A 15 -11.02 10.81 -0.92
N VAL A 16 -12.18 10.17 -0.75
CA VAL A 16 -12.34 8.73 -1.00
C VAL A 16 -12.08 8.39 -2.48
N LEU A 17 -12.60 9.19 -3.40
CA LEU A 17 -12.47 8.96 -4.85
C LEU A 17 -11.03 9.17 -5.33
N MET A 18 -10.37 10.24 -4.88
CA MET A 18 -8.95 10.49 -5.17
C MET A 18 -8.05 9.42 -4.56
N SER A 19 -8.36 8.98 -3.34
CA SER A 19 -7.67 7.86 -2.71
C SER A 19 -7.81 6.59 -3.54
N ALA A 20 -9.02 6.23 -3.97
CA ALA A 20 -9.24 5.04 -4.80
C ALA A 20 -8.45 5.09 -6.13
N LEU A 21 -8.39 6.25 -6.78
CA LEU A 21 -7.60 6.45 -8.00
C LEU A 21 -6.09 6.31 -7.73
N MET A 22 -5.58 6.95 -6.67
CA MET A 22 -4.16 6.85 -6.31
C MET A 22 -3.76 5.45 -5.89
N TYR A 23 -4.60 4.77 -5.10
CA TYR A 23 -4.32 3.42 -4.66
C TYR A 23 -4.39 2.42 -5.82
N SER A 24 -5.35 2.54 -6.74
CA SER A 24 -5.40 1.69 -7.94
C SER A 24 -4.19 1.91 -8.86
N ALA A 25 -3.77 3.16 -9.08
CA ALA A 25 -2.54 3.48 -9.83
C ALA A 25 -1.29 2.89 -9.16
N ALA A 26 -1.17 3.01 -7.83
CA ALA A 26 -0.05 2.43 -7.09
C ALA A 26 -0.05 0.89 -7.12
N ILE A 27 -1.21 0.24 -7.10
CA ILE A 27 -1.33 -1.22 -7.29
C ILE A 27 -0.84 -1.62 -8.68
N PHE A 28 -1.27 -0.89 -9.72
CA PHE A 28 -0.85 -1.15 -11.10
C PHE A 28 0.67 -0.95 -11.29
N PHE A 29 1.23 0.08 -10.67
CA PHE A 29 2.67 0.31 -10.68
C PHE A 29 3.44 -0.81 -9.97
N MET A 30 2.94 -1.27 -8.82
CA MET A 30 3.53 -2.38 -8.07
C MET A 30 3.51 -3.69 -8.89
N SER A 31 2.39 -4.04 -9.50
CA SER A 31 2.28 -5.26 -10.31
C SER A 31 3.22 -5.21 -11.54
N SER A 32 3.29 -4.06 -12.21
CA SER A 32 4.21 -3.83 -13.32
C SER A 32 5.69 -3.95 -12.88
N PHE A 33 6.03 -3.42 -11.71
CA PHE A 33 7.37 -3.50 -11.16
C PHE A 33 7.75 -4.95 -10.80
N LEU A 34 6.85 -5.70 -10.16
CA LEU A 34 7.07 -7.10 -9.81
C LEU A 34 7.30 -7.97 -11.05
N LYS A 35 6.49 -7.79 -12.10
CA LYS A 35 6.67 -8.48 -13.39
C LYS A 35 8.04 -8.22 -14.00
N ARG A 36 8.56 -6.99 -13.87
CA ARG A 36 9.87 -6.61 -14.43
C ARG A 36 11.05 -7.27 -13.71
N TYR A 37 10.94 -7.55 -12.42
CA TYR A 37 12.05 -8.09 -11.63
C TYR A 37 12.21 -9.61 -11.68
N ARG A 38 11.22 -10.37 -12.22
CA ARG A 38 11.23 -11.85 -12.34
C ARG A 38 11.75 -12.59 -11.10
N LEU A 39 11.46 -12.06 -9.90
CA LEU A 39 11.92 -12.67 -8.64
C LEU A 39 11.49 -14.13 -8.44
N PRO A 40 10.28 -14.57 -8.82
CA PRO A 40 9.84 -15.94 -8.58
C PRO A 40 10.69 -16.98 -9.34
N GLU A 41 11.06 -16.68 -10.60
CA GLU A 41 11.94 -17.53 -11.40
C GLU A 41 13.32 -17.69 -10.75
N GLU A 42 13.87 -16.61 -10.18
CA GLU A 42 15.15 -16.66 -9.47
C GLU A 42 15.05 -17.47 -8.16
N ILE A 43 13.94 -17.36 -7.42
CA ILE A 43 13.70 -18.09 -6.17
C ILE A 43 13.56 -19.60 -6.41
N LYS A 44 12.76 -20.03 -7.40
CA LYS A 44 12.67 -21.45 -7.81
C LYS A 44 14.00 -22.00 -8.33
N SER A 45 14.75 -21.20 -9.09
CA SER A 45 16.09 -21.58 -9.55
C SER A 45 17.05 -21.82 -8.38
N LEU A 46 16.89 -21.06 -7.30
CA LEU A 46 17.67 -21.19 -6.08
C LEU A 46 17.34 -22.45 -5.30
N GLU A 47 16.08 -22.84 -5.23
CA GLU A 47 15.66 -24.08 -4.58
C GLU A 47 16.27 -25.31 -5.29
N LYS A 48 16.24 -25.33 -6.62
CA LYS A 48 16.90 -26.36 -7.45
C LYS A 48 18.42 -26.38 -7.24
N VAL A 49 19.06 -25.21 -7.12
CA VAL A 49 20.51 -25.10 -6.86
C VAL A 49 20.85 -25.50 -5.43
N GLY A 50 20.01 -25.18 -4.45
CA GLY A 50 20.13 -25.56 -3.05
C GLY A 50 20.07 -27.07 -2.84
N ARG A 51 19.14 -27.77 -3.51
CA ARG A 51 19.11 -29.24 -3.52
C ARG A 51 20.41 -29.85 -4.07
N LYS A 52 20.98 -29.27 -5.13
CA LYS A 52 22.26 -29.72 -5.72
C LYS A 52 23.49 -29.34 -4.89
N ALA A 53 23.36 -28.41 -3.95
CA ALA A 53 24.44 -27.93 -3.09
C ALA A 53 24.79 -28.91 -1.96
N LEU A 54 23.88 -29.82 -1.60
CA LEU A 54 24.12 -30.90 -0.63
C LEU A 54 25.23 -31.87 -1.06
N ILE A 55 25.53 -31.93 -2.37
CA ILE A 55 26.39 -32.96 -2.96
C ILE A 55 27.89 -32.55 -2.98
N SER A 56 28.23 -31.25 -2.91
CA SER A 56 29.63 -30.80 -3.04
C SER A 56 29.94 -29.44 -2.41
N ARG A 57 31.12 -29.31 -1.77
CA ARG A 57 31.62 -28.04 -1.17
C ARG A 57 31.68 -26.88 -2.16
N LYS A 58 32.10 -27.11 -3.41
CA LYS A 58 32.14 -26.06 -4.46
C LYS A 58 30.73 -25.60 -4.85
N LYS A 59 29.77 -26.53 -4.95
CA LYS A 59 28.36 -26.20 -5.26
C LYS A 59 27.69 -25.45 -4.10
N ARG A 60 28.08 -25.74 -2.85
CA ARG A 60 27.63 -25.00 -1.67
C ARG A 60 28.07 -23.54 -1.67
N LEU A 61 29.30 -23.26 -2.11
CA LEU A 61 29.81 -21.89 -2.22
C LEU A 61 29.10 -21.09 -3.35
N ILE A 62 28.85 -21.73 -4.49
CA ILE A 62 28.09 -21.11 -5.59
C ILE A 62 26.64 -20.84 -5.17
N ALA A 63 26.01 -21.78 -4.46
CA ALA A 63 24.66 -21.63 -3.95
C ALA A 63 24.56 -20.47 -2.94
N SER A 64 25.51 -20.33 -2.01
CA SER A 64 25.48 -19.25 -1.01
C SER A 64 25.65 -17.86 -1.64
N ILE A 65 26.51 -17.71 -2.66
CA ILE A 65 26.66 -16.45 -3.42
C ILE A 65 25.36 -16.10 -4.15
N ARG A 66 24.75 -17.08 -4.83
CA ARG A 66 23.49 -16.88 -5.56
C ARG A 66 22.33 -16.56 -4.60
N GLN A 67 22.30 -17.21 -3.44
CA GLN A 67 21.30 -16.97 -2.40
C GLN A 67 21.44 -15.57 -1.82
N ARG A 68 22.67 -15.10 -1.58
CA ARG A 68 22.93 -13.72 -1.12
C ARG A 68 22.45 -12.69 -2.14
N LYS A 69 22.68 -12.93 -3.43
CA LYS A 69 22.23 -12.04 -4.52
C LYS A 69 20.71 -11.94 -4.60
N VAL A 70 19.99 -13.06 -4.50
CA VAL A 70 18.52 -13.07 -4.56
C VAL A 70 17.91 -12.52 -3.28
N ARG A 71 18.49 -12.82 -2.10
CA ARG A 71 18.05 -12.23 -0.83
C ARG A 71 18.13 -10.71 -0.86
N GLY A 72 19.19 -10.13 -1.44
CA GLY A 72 19.29 -8.68 -1.62
C GLY A 72 18.20 -8.09 -2.52
N ARG A 73 17.83 -8.78 -3.61
CA ARG A 73 16.71 -8.34 -4.47
C ARG A 73 15.36 -8.49 -3.78
N LEU A 74 15.16 -9.58 -3.04
CA LEU A 74 13.95 -9.82 -2.26
C LEU A 74 13.77 -8.73 -1.19
N THR A 75 14.83 -8.40 -0.44
CA THR A 75 14.79 -7.30 0.55
C THR A 75 14.39 -5.98 -0.10
N ARG A 76 14.93 -5.67 -1.29
CA ARG A 76 14.55 -4.44 -2.02
C ARG A 76 13.06 -4.41 -2.37
N VAL A 77 12.50 -5.55 -2.78
CA VAL A 77 11.08 -5.67 -3.14
C VAL A 77 10.18 -5.62 -1.91
N MET A 78 10.59 -6.24 -0.81
CA MET A 78 9.89 -6.14 0.48
C MET A 78 9.87 -4.69 0.98
N ILE A 79 11.00 -3.97 0.91
CA ILE A 79 11.05 -2.54 1.26
C ILE A 79 10.10 -1.74 0.35
N PHE A 80 10.09 -2.04 -0.95
CA PHE A 80 9.20 -1.39 -1.92
C PHE A 80 7.72 -1.63 -1.60
N GLN A 81 7.35 -2.83 -1.15
CA GLN A 81 5.98 -3.17 -0.72
C GLN A 81 5.50 -2.26 0.43
N PHE A 82 6.36 -1.92 1.38
CA PHE A 82 6.02 -0.99 2.47
C PHE A 82 6.03 0.48 2.02
N PHE A 83 6.94 0.84 1.12
CA PHE A 83 7.13 2.22 0.68
C PHE A 83 6.00 2.71 -0.23
N VAL A 84 5.51 1.88 -1.14
CA VAL A 84 4.44 2.24 -2.09
C VAL A 84 3.14 2.72 -1.41
N PRO A 85 2.54 1.98 -0.45
CA PRO A 85 1.32 2.45 0.22
C PRO A 85 1.57 3.68 1.09
N MET A 86 2.77 3.83 1.67
CA MET A 86 3.19 5.06 2.37
C MET A 86 3.30 6.27 1.43
N ALA A 87 3.88 6.09 0.25
CA ALA A 87 3.97 7.14 -0.76
C ALA A 87 2.58 7.53 -1.29
N ALA A 88 1.69 6.55 -1.50
CA ALA A 88 0.30 6.79 -1.88
C ALA A 88 -0.46 7.57 -0.79
N PHE A 89 -0.27 7.20 0.48
CA PHE A 89 -0.83 7.93 1.62
C PHE A 89 -0.38 9.40 1.65
N LEU A 90 0.93 9.65 1.49
CA LEU A 90 1.47 11.02 1.44
C LEU A 90 0.93 11.81 0.25
N ALA A 91 0.78 11.18 -0.92
CA ALA A 91 0.20 11.82 -2.10
C ALA A 91 -1.26 12.22 -1.87
N VAL A 92 -2.06 11.34 -1.25
CA VAL A 92 -3.45 11.65 -0.87
C VAL A 92 -3.50 12.77 0.17
N ALA A 93 -2.61 12.76 1.17
CA ALA A 93 -2.53 13.82 2.17
C ALA A 93 -2.20 15.18 1.54
N LEU A 94 -1.17 15.23 0.67
CA LEU A 94 -0.77 16.45 -0.01
C LEU A 94 -1.86 16.98 -0.94
N THR A 95 -2.47 16.11 -1.75
CA THR A 95 -3.58 16.49 -2.64
C THR A 95 -4.79 16.97 -1.85
N SER A 96 -5.13 16.32 -0.73
CA SER A 96 -6.21 16.81 0.14
C SER A 96 -5.91 18.19 0.71
N MET A 97 -4.67 18.48 1.14
CA MET A 97 -4.29 19.81 1.63
C MET A 97 -4.34 20.88 0.54
N LEU A 98 -3.96 20.54 -0.70
CA LEU A 98 -3.95 21.45 -1.85
C LEU A 98 -5.35 21.80 -2.35
N PHE A 99 -6.27 20.84 -2.38
CA PHE A 99 -7.58 21.02 -3.02
C PHE A 99 -8.74 21.21 -2.04
N ALA A 100 -8.60 20.77 -0.79
CA ALA A 100 -9.72 20.79 0.14
C ALA A 100 -9.82 22.08 0.95
N GLU A 101 -8.75 22.84 1.18
CA GLU A 101 -8.66 24.00 2.12
C GLU A 101 -9.15 23.76 3.57
N ALA A 102 -9.87 22.66 3.82
CA ALA A 102 -10.55 22.30 5.05
C ALA A 102 -9.78 21.17 5.71
N ILE A 103 -9.11 21.52 6.80
CA ILE A 103 -8.41 20.60 7.70
C ILE A 103 -9.41 19.75 8.51
N LEU A 104 -10.69 20.16 8.52
CA LEU A 104 -11.76 19.58 9.32
C LEU A 104 -12.98 19.32 8.42
N SER A 105 -13.51 18.09 8.49
CA SER A 105 -14.76 17.73 7.82
C SER A 105 -15.89 17.55 8.84
N ARG A 106 -17.12 17.95 8.48
CA ARG A 106 -18.29 17.73 9.34
C ARG A 106 -18.72 16.28 9.28
N SER A 107 -18.99 15.69 10.45
CA SER A 107 -19.38 14.30 10.60
C SER A 107 -20.45 14.14 11.68
N ALA A 108 -21.20 13.04 11.63
CA ALA A 108 -22.06 12.65 12.73
C ALA A 108 -21.23 12.38 13.99
N CYS A 109 -21.71 12.81 15.15
CA CYS A 109 -21.10 12.67 16.48
C CYS A 109 -21.11 11.22 16.99
N LEU A 110 -20.49 10.32 16.23
CA LEU A 110 -20.50 8.87 16.46
C LEU A 110 -19.19 8.37 17.06
N LEU A 111 -18.08 9.10 16.87
CA LEU A 111 -16.76 8.67 17.31
C LEU A 111 -16.33 9.46 18.55
N PRO A 112 -15.67 8.81 19.52
CA PRO A 112 -15.16 9.50 20.70
C PRO A 112 -13.99 10.44 20.37
N PRO A 113 -13.75 11.48 21.19
CA PRO A 113 -12.52 12.25 21.13
C PRO A 113 -11.29 11.34 21.35
N PRO A 114 -10.13 11.57 20.68
CA PRO A 114 -9.74 12.75 19.90
C PRO A 114 -10.03 12.65 18.39
N ILE A 115 -10.76 11.61 17.95
CA ILE A 115 -11.05 11.38 16.53
C ILE A 115 -12.06 12.41 16.02
N GLN A 116 -13.00 12.79 16.87
CA GLN A 116 -13.93 13.88 16.65
C GLN A 116 -13.73 14.96 17.70
N VAL A 117 -13.84 16.21 17.24
CA VAL A 117 -13.82 17.40 18.08
C VAL A 117 -15.22 18.00 18.03
N GLU A 118 -15.86 18.12 19.18
CA GLU A 118 -17.15 18.79 19.29
C GLU A 118 -16.94 20.30 19.12
N SER A 119 -17.65 20.89 18.17
CA SER A 119 -17.64 22.34 17.95
C SER A 119 -19.05 22.88 18.13
N GLY A 120 -19.49 22.96 19.39
CA GLY A 120 -20.73 23.61 19.83
C GLY A 120 -21.90 23.48 18.83
N GLU A 121 -22.40 24.61 18.33
CA GLU A 121 -23.55 24.71 17.41
C GLU A 121 -23.30 24.16 15.99
N LEU A 122 -22.07 23.77 15.63
CA LEU A 122 -21.67 23.42 14.26
C LEU A 122 -21.57 21.90 14.00
N GLY A 123 -21.88 21.08 15.00
CA GLY A 123 -21.78 19.62 14.95
C GLY A 123 -20.36 19.10 15.24
N CYS A 124 -20.15 17.80 15.05
CA CYS A 124 -18.83 17.19 15.24
C CYS A 124 -17.94 17.36 14.02
N LEU A 125 -16.67 17.70 14.28
CA LEU A 125 -15.64 17.87 13.26
C LEU A 125 -14.64 16.71 13.35
N THR A 126 -14.44 16.02 12.24
CA THR A 126 -13.38 15.02 12.10
C THR A 126 -12.21 15.63 11.34
N PRO A 127 -10.99 15.66 11.91
CA PRO A 127 -9.78 16.04 11.20
C PRO A 127 -9.54 15.18 9.97
N THR A 128 -9.21 15.80 8.84
CA THR A 128 -8.98 15.13 7.55
C THR A 128 -7.90 14.05 7.64
N VAL A 129 -6.91 14.23 8.53
CA VAL A 129 -5.85 13.24 8.80
C VAL A 129 -6.42 11.89 9.24
N TRP A 130 -7.46 11.87 10.09
CA TRP A 130 -8.09 10.62 10.53
C TRP A 130 -8.83 9.93 9.38
N ILE A 131 -9.52 10.70 8.54
CA ILE A 131 -10.21 10.16 7.35
C ILE A 131 -9.19 9.47 6.44
N ILE A 132 -8.07 10.12 6.14
CA ILE A 132 -7.01 9.55 5.29
C ILE A 132 -6.40 8.31 5.95
N LEU A 133 -6.21 8.32 7.28
CA LEU A 133 -5.69 7.18 8.02
C LEU A 133 -6.63 5.97 7.95
N PHE A 134 -7.94 6.17 8.11
CA PHE A 134 -8.93 5.09 7.95
C PHE A 134 -8.91 4.52 6.54
N VAL A 135 -8.83 5.38 5.54
CA VAL A 135 -8.72 4.94 4.15
C VAL A 135 -7.43 4.14 3.94
N PHE A 136 -6.30 4.57 4.50
CA PHE A 136 -5.05 3.80 4.45
C PHE A 136 -5.20 2.40 5.05
N PHE A 137 -5.82 2.28 6.23
CA PHE A 137 -6.08 0.97 6.84
C PHE A 137 -7.02 0.11 6.01
N LEU A 138 -8.00 0.71 5.34
CA LEU A 138 -8.92 -0.01 4.45
C LEU A 138 -8.20 -0.60 3.23
N PHE A 139 -7.25 0.14 2.63
CA PHE A 139 -6.52 -0.30 1.44
C PHE A 139 -5.27 -1.14 1.75
N SER A 140 -4.69 -1.01 2.94
CA SER A 140 -3.51 -1.77 3.38
C SER A 140 -3.62 -3.30 3.17
N PRO A 141 -4.71 -4.00 3.57
CA PRO A 141 -4.82 -5.44 3.33
C PRO A 141 -4.90 -5.79 1.84
N ILE A 142 -5.47 -4.90 1.01
CA ILE A 142 -5.57 -5.09 -0.44
C ILE A 142 -4.17 -5.11 -1.07
N TYR A 143 -3.27 -4.21 -0.65
CA TYR A 143 -1.88 -4.21 -1.11
C TYR A 143 -1.15 -5.51 -0.79
N THR A 144 -1.29 -5.99 0.45
CA THR A 144 -0.69 -7.25 0.87
C THR A 144 -1.25 -8.42 0.07
N ALA A 145 -2.56 -8.48 -0.14
CA ALA A 145 -3.21 -9.53 -0.91
C ALA A 145 -2.76 -9.52 -2.37
N VAL A 146 -2.69 -8.36 -3.03
CA VAL A 146 -2.22 -8.27 -4.42
C VAL A 146 -0.75 -8.65 -4.53
N PHE A 147 0.09 -8.20 -3.60
CA PHE A 147 1.50 -8.56 -3.58
C PHE A 147 1.72 -10.07 -3.42
N GLN A 148 1.01 -10.69 -2.48
CA GLN A 148 1.04 -12.15 -2.28
C GLN A 148 0.50 -12.90 -3.52
N ARG A 149 -0.58 -12.42 -4.12
CA ARG A 149 -1.16 -13.02 -5.32
C ARG A 149 -0.21 -12.93 -6.51
N GLU A 150 0.46 -11.80 -6.74
CA GLU A 150 1.45 -11.67 -7.82
C GLU A 150 2.69 -12.54 -7.57
N LEU A 151 3.05 -12.79 -6.31
CA LEU A 151 4.07 -13.80 -5.99
C LEU A 151 3.60 -15.23 -6.27
N ALA A 152 2.31 -15.53 -6.02
CA ALA A 152 1.73 -16.88 -6.14
C ALA A 152 1.24 -17.24 -7.55
N SER A 153 0.66 -16.31 -8.32
CA SER A 153 0.11 -16.57 -9.66
C SER A 153 1.18 -16.95 -10.69
N ILE A 154 2.43 -16.55 -10.43
CA ILE A 154 3.59 -16.93 -11.23
C ILE A 154 4.02 -18.39 -10.94
N ASP A 155 3.57 -18.98 -9.83
CA ASP A 155 3.77 -20.41 -9.58
C ASP A 155 2.83 -21.30 -10.39
N GLU A 156 1.64 -20.80 -10.76
CA GLU A 156 0.56 -21.58 -11.39
C GLU A 156 0.60 -21.54 -12.94
N HIS A 157 1.03 -20.44 -13.55
CA HIS A 157 1.14 -20.32 -15.03
C HIS A 157 2.36 -21.04 -15.64
N GLN A 158 3.08 -21.86 -14.87
CA GLN A 158 4.22 -22.65 -15.35
C GLN A 158 4.20 -24.12 -14.87
N ALA A 159 3.05 -24.60 -14.38
CA ALA A 159 2.75 -26.03 -14.22
C ALA A 159 2.06 -26.55 -15.48
#